data_AF-A0A7C1Q649-F1
#
_entry.id   AF-A0A7C1Q649-F1
#
_cell.length_a   1.000
_cell.length_b   1.000
_cell.length_c   1.000
_cell.angle_alpha   90.00
_cell.angle_beta   90.00
_cell.angle_gamma   90.00
#
_symmetry.space_group_name_H-M   'P 1'
#
loop_
_entity.id
_entity.type
_entity.pdbx_description
1 polymer ?
#
loop_
_entity_poly.entity_id
_entity_poly.type
_entity_poly.pdbx_seq_one_letter_code
_entity_poly.pdbx_strand_id
1 'polypeptide(L)' 'MELLIIIAAFVFYFVPSIAGWKTKGANGIIVLNLFLGWTIIGWVAALIWAVQSPKI' A
#
# COMPACT_ATOMS: atom_id res chain seq x y z
N MET A 1 -5.92 -24.15 -4.86
CA MET A 1 -6.10 -23.39 -3.60
C MET A 1 -4.96 -22.40 -3.39
N GLU A 2 -3.71 -22.83 -3.56
CA GLU A 2 -2.51 -21.97 -3.42
C GLU A 2 -2.52 -20.72 -4.31
N LEU A 3 -2.89 -20.86 -5.59
CA LEU A 3 -2.98 -19.71 -6.51
C LEU A 3 -3.96 -18.64 -6.03
N LEU A 4 -5.10 -19.04 -5.44
CA LEU A 4 -6.09 -18.09 -4.90
C LEU A 4 -5.52 -17.33 -3.70
N ILE A 5 -4.76 -18.01 -2.83
CA ILE A 5 -4.10 -17.40 -1.68
C ILE A 5 -3.06 -16.38 -2.15
N ILE A 6 -2.25 -16.73 -3.15
CA ILE A 6 -1.22 -15.83 -3.70
C ILE A 6 -1.87 -14.58 -4.33
N ILE A 7 -2.93 -14.76 -5.12
CA ILE A 7 -3.65 -13.63 -5.72
C ILE A 7 -4.27 -12.74 -4.63
N ALA A 8 -4.91 -13.33 -3.61
CA ALA A 8 -5.50 -12.56 -2.51
C ALA A 8 -4.44 -11.78 -1.73
N ALA A 9 -3.30 -12.40 -1.42
CA ALA A 9 -2.18 -11.74 -0.75
C ALA A 9 -1.60 -10.60 -1.61
N PHE A 10 -1.49 -10.81 -2.92
CA PHE A 10 -1.02 -9.77 -3.85
C PHE A 10 -1.97 -8.58 -3.89
N VAL A 11 -3.29 -8.80 -3.96
CA VAL A 11 -4.28 -7.71 -3.90
C VAL A 11 -4.19 -6.97 -2.56
N PHE A 12 -4.08 -7.69 -1.45
CA PHE A 12 -3.95 -7.10 -0.12
C PHE A 12 -2.67 -6.26 0.04
N TYR A 13 -1.59 -6.70 -0.59
CA TYR A 13 -0.32 -5.97 -0.60
C TYR A 13 -0.47 -4.54 -1.14
N PHE A 14 -1.29 -4.32 -2.17
CA PHE A 14 -1.46 -3.01 -2.80
C PHE A 14 -2.51 -2.10 -2.13
N VAL A 15 -3.14 -2.54 -1.03
CA VAL A 15 -4.15 -1.74 -0.31
C VAL A 15 -3.65 -0.32 0.04
N PRO A 16 -2.44 -0.12 0.61
CA PRO A 16 -1.94 1.22 0.92
C PRO A 16 -1.80 2.10 -0.32
N SER A 17 -1.26 1.52 -1.41
CA SER A 17 -1.06 2.23 -2.68
C SER A 17 -2.38 2.64 -3.34
N ILE A 18 -3.40 1.77 -3.29
CA ILE A 18 -4.74 2.07 -3.81
C ILE A 18 -5.41 3.15 -2.97
N ALA A 19 -5.32 3.06 -1.63
CA ALA A 19 -5.88 4.05 -0.73
C ALA A 19 -5.26 5.45 -0.93
N GLY A 20 -3.96 5.49 -1.22
CA GLY A 20 -3.18 6.71 -1.42
C GLY A 20 -3.21 7.30 -2.83
N TRP A 21 -3.83 6.63 -3.81
CA TRP A 21 -3.68 6.94 -5.24
C TRP A 21 -4.10 8.37 -5.61
N LYS A 22 -5.13 8.91 -4.96
CA LYS A 22 -5.64 10.27 -5.19
C LYS A 22 -5.18 11.26 -4.12
N THR A 23 -3.94 11.13 -3.68
CA THR A 23 -3.35 12.01 -2.66
C THR A 23 -2.06 12.64 -3.17
N LYS A 24 -1.69 13.81 -2.64
CA LYS A 24 -0.41 14.46 -2.96
C LYS A 24 0.81 13.59 -2.58
N GLY A 25 0.62 12.62 -1.67
CA GLY A 25 1.64 11.67 -1.24
C GLY A 25 1.71 10.36 -2.05
N ALA A 26 0.93 10.22 -3.14
CA ALA A 26 0.78 8.96 -3.87
C ALA A 26 2.12 8.30 -4.25
N ASN A 27 3.05 9.07 -4.81
CA ASN A 27 4.37 8.55 -5.22
C ASN A 27 5.16 7.99 -4.03
N GLY A 28 5.14 8.69 -2.89
CA GLY A 28 5.82 8.25 -1.67
C GLY A 28 5.22 6.96 -1.10
N ILE A 29 3.88 6.88 -1.10
CA ILE A 29 3.15 5.69 -0.65
C ILE A 29 3.44 4.49 -1.56
N ILE A 30 3.48 4.69 -2.88
CA ILE A 30 3.78 3.62 -3.84
C ILE A 30 5.22 3.13 -3.66
N VAL A 31 6.19 4.04 -3.55
CA VAL A 31 7.61 3.70 -3.36
C VAL A 31 7.79 2.96 -2.02
N LEU A 32 7.23 3.48 -0.93
CA LEU A 32 7.30 2.86 0.39
C LEU A 32 6.67 1.46 0.39
N ASN A 33 5.48 1.33 -0.20
CA ASN A 33 4.79 0.04 -0.27
C ASN A 33 5.52 -0.95 -1.19
N LEU A 34 6.15 -0.51 -2.28
CA LEU A 34 6.91 -1.39 -3.18
C LEU A 34 8.14 -1.98 -2.51
N PHE A 35 8.92 -1.18 -1.77
CA PHE A 35 10.17 -1.62 -1.15
C PHE A 35 9.99 -2.21 0.25
N LEU A 36 9.04 -1.71 1.05
CA LEU A 36 8.85 -2.09 2.44
C LEU A 36 7.48 -2.71 2.76
N GLY A 37 6.56 -2.82 1.79
CA GLY A 37 5.23 -3.42 1.99
C GLY A 37 5.25 -4.91 2.35
N TRP A 38 6.36 -5.62 2.08
CA TRP A 38 6.60 -6.98 2.55
C TRP A 38 6.86 -7.10 4.06
N THR A 39 7.06 -5.97 4.74
CA THR A 39 7.14 -5.90 6.20
C THR A 39 5.83 -5.34 6.75
N ILE A 40 5.35 -5.88 7.87
CA ILE A 40 4.14 -5.37 8.54
C ILE A 40 4.30 -3.87 8.84
N ILE A 41 5.49 -3.45 9.27
CA ILE A 41 5.78 -2.06 9.62
C ILE A 41 5.70 -1.15 8.38
N GLY A 42 6.35 -1.53 7.28
CA GLY A 42 6.34 -0.73 6.05
C GLY A 42 4.96 -0.64 5.40
N TRP A 43 4.19 -1.73 5.44
CA TRP A 43 2.81 -1.76 4.97
C TRP A 43 1.91 -0.83 5.81
N VAL A 44 2.01 -0.90 7.14
CA VAL A 44 1.24 -0.02 8.06
C VAL A 44 1.66 1.43 7.91
N ALA A 45 2.95 1.72 7.79
CA ALA A 45 3.45 3.08 7.56
C ALA A 45 2.91 3.68 6.25
N ALA A 46 2.91 2.89 5.16
CA ALA A 46 2.32 3.31 3.89
C ALA A 46 0.81 3.56 4.02
N LEU A 47 0.10 2.74 4.79
CA LEU A 47 -1.34 2.91 5.02
C LEU A 47 -1.64 4.17 5.83
N ILE A 48 -0.91 4.41 6.92
CA ILE A 48 -1.04 5.64 7.73
C ILE A 48 -0.78 6.87 6.84
N TRP A 49 0.26 6.82 6.00
CA TRP A 49 0.57 7.91 5.09
C TRP A 49 -0.54 8.11 4.05
N ALA A 50 -1.13 7.04 3.51
CA ALA A 50 -2.28 7.13 2.62
C ALA A 50 -3.50 7.80 3.26
N VAL A 51 -3.79 7.48 4.53
CA VAL A 51 -4.92 8.06 5.27
C VAL A 51 -4.67 9.53 5.64
N GLN A 52 -3.43 9.88 6.00
CA GLN A 52 -3.07 11.23 6.44
C GLN A 52 -2.84 12.22 5.28
N SER A 53 -2.51 11.72 4.09
CA SER A 53 -2.15 12.57 2.95
C SER A 53 -3.34 13.38 2.42
N PRO A 54 -3.17 14.68 2.13
CA PRO A 54 -4.20 15.49 1.50
C PRO A 54 -4.59 14.92 0.14
N LYS A 55 -5.90 14.80 -0.11
CA LYS A 55 -6.45 14.39 -1.40
C LYS A 55 -6.21 15.48 -2.45
N ILE A 56 -6.05 15.06 -3.71
CA ILE A 56 -5.96 15.94 -4.88
C ILE A 56 -7.36 16.21 -5.41
#